data_AF-A0A499V197-F1
#
_entry.id   AF-A0A499V197-F1
#
_cell.length_a   1.000
_cell.length_b   1.000
_cell.length_c   1.000
_cell.angle_alpha   90.00
_cell.angle_beta   90.00
_cell.angle_gamma   90.00
#
_symmetry.space_group_name_H-M   'P 1'
#
loop_
_entity.id
_entity.type
_entity.pdbx_description
1 polymer ?
#
loop_
_entity_poly.entity_id
_entity_poly.type
_entity_poly.pdbx_seq_one_letter_code
_entity_poly.pdbx_strand_id
1 'polypeptide(L)'
;MSATCVFCGSADTLTGEHVLGDWLSKIGLDLDPVPHGAGWLNRIGRELGVRPPFRQKVRDVCGDCNHGWMSRLEVVAQRVLTPLILGQSGRIEATDQGAIAGWVQKTALTAMLVSSEADRGRGYGLPASEYHELYALRDELRPLPASQFWAGRYEGVRGWSIRVTPLAVSVDGLPEPDRPQAYAMTILLGQLVLQGVRFTTPSLQVRVSMRLPQLWPPAGPVTWPSGQPLEDDAFLDFAGGKGFRSVEQHIQVQPWQPATELEPSRAVGGMVELPTICGKHVVYYPAALVDEAMHGRFYAFGTACECPMAYLIHTEPDGAHCRAADTAEVISGLYEKLPGEEYEIEDDDGSFWCKRLPSPFQQKMEP
;
A
#
# COMPACT_ATOMS: atom_id res chain seq x y z
N MET A 1 -26.71 -16.58 0.04
CA MET A 1 -26.07 -17.34 -1.05
C MET A 1 -25.14 -18.36 -0.40
N SER A 2 -25.07 -19.58 -0.91
CA SER A 2 -24.03 -20.54 -0.48
C SER A 2 -22.68 -19.98 -0.89
N ALA A 3 -21.74 -19.87 0.04
CA ALA A 3 -20.42 -19.36 -0.26
C ALA A 3 -19.69 -20.36 -1.18
N THR A 4 -19.16 -19.87 -2.30
CA THR A 4 -18.36 -20.65 -3.26
C THR A 4 -16.89 -20.32 -3.11
N CYS A 5 -16.01 -21.26 -3.48
CA CYS A 5 -14.58 -21.02 -3.52
C CYS A 5 -14.25 -19.88 -4.49
N VAL A 6 -13.53 -18.85 -4.05
CA VAL A 6 -13.19 -17.70 -4.89
C VAL A 6 -12.26 -18.04 -6.06
N PHE A 7 -11.51 -19.14 -5.96
CA PHE A 7 -10.55 -19.57 -6.98
C PHE A 7 -11.18 -20.50 -8.01
N CYS A 8 -11.84 -21.58 -7.59
CA CYS A 8 -12.37 -22.59 -8.51
C CYS A 8 -13.88 -22.56 -8.71
N GLY A 9 -14.62 -21.73 -7.96
CA GLY A 9 -16.08 -21.66 -8.02
C GLY A 9 -16.83 -22.85 -7.41
N SER A 10 -16.13 -23.84 -6.83
CA SER A 10 -16.80 -24.99 -6.19
C SER A 10 -17.69 -24.55 -5.02
N ALA A 11 -18.83 -25.24 -4.87
CA ALA A 11 -19.74 -25.12 -3.74
C ALA A 11 -19.39 -26.06 -2.57
N ASP A 12 -18.23 -26.72 -2.62
CA ASP A 12 -17.72 -27.55 -1.53
C ASP A 12 -17.47 -26.75 -0.25
N THR A 13 -17.32 -27.47 0.86
CA THR A 13 -17.01 -26.89 2.17
C THR A 13 -15.76 -26.00 2.10
N LEU A 14 -15.94 -24.73 2.45
CA LEU A 14 -14.85 -23.77 2.56
C LEU A 14 -14.02 -24.02 3.83
N THR A 15 -12.73 -23.77 3.70
CA THR A 15 -11.72 -24.01 4.73
C THR A 15 -11.09 -22.70 5.20
N GLY A 16 -10.39 -22.74 6.34
CA GLY A 16 -9.64 -21.59 6.83
C GLY A 16 -8.26 -21.51 6.18
N GLU A 17 -8.16 -20.85 5.03
CA GLU A 17 -6.87 -20.57 4.39
C GLU A 17 -6.12 -19.48 5.16
N HIS A 18 -4.83 -19.67 5.39
CA HIS A 18 -4.01 -18.64 6.01
C HIS A 18 -3.65 -17.57 4.96
N VAL A 19 -3.77 -16.29 5.33
CA VAL A 19 -3.32 -15.20 4.46
C VAL A 19 -1.82 -15.29 4.22
N LEU A 20 -1.08 -15.50 5.31
CA LEU A 20 0.35 -15.80 5.30
C LEU A 20 0.51 -17.21 5.87
N GLY A 21 1.22 -18.09 5.16
CA GLY A 21 1.34 -19.50 5.53
C GLY A 21 1.83 -19.70 6.97
N ASP A 22 1.25 -20.69 7.67
CA ASP A 22 1.55 -21.01 9.08
C ASP A 22 3.03 -21.34 9.33
N TRP A 23 3.78 -21.75 8.29
CA TRP A 23 5.21 -21.99 8.38
C TRP A 23 6.00 -20.75 8.82
N LEU A 24 5.52 -19.54 8.54
CA LEU A 24 6.15 -18.29 9.01
C LEU A 24 6.21 -18.19 10.53
N SER A 25 5.24 -18.80 11.22
CA SER A 25 5.25 -18.88 12.69
C SER A 25 6.30 -19.85 13.24
N LYS A 26 7.01 -20.58 12.38
CA LYS A 26 7.92 -21.68 12.75
C LYS A 26 9.38 -21.42 12.38
N ILE A 27 9.67 -20.29 11.73
CA ILE A 27 11.03 -19.98 11.23
C ILE A 27 11.83 -19.06 12.15
N GLY A 28 11.30 -18.67 13.32
CA GLY A 28 12.01 -17.83 14.29
C GLY A 28 11.83 -16.32 14.10
N LEU A 29 10.75 -15.90 13.43
CA LEU A 29 10.30 -14.51 13.48
C LEU A 29 9.68 -14.18 14.84
N ASP A 30 9.68 -12.90 15.19
CA ASP A 30 8.96 -12.40 16.37
C ASP A 30 7.44 -12.65 16.22
N LEU A 31 6.84 -13.22 17.26
CA LEU A 31 5.42 -13.56 17.32
C LEU A 31 4.69 -12.78 18.42
N ASP A 32 5.35 -11.79 19.01
CA ASP A 32 4.72 -10.93 20.00
C ASP A 32 3.45 -10.29 19.39
N PRO A 33 2.36 -10.20 20.16
CA PRO A 33 1.12 -9.67 19.64
C PRO A 33 1.27 -8.22 19.15
N VAL A 34 0.91 -7.98 17.88
CA VAL A 34 0.95 -6.66 17.25
C VAL A 34 -0.44 -6.21 16.80
N PRO A 35 -0.72 -4.90 16.73
CA PRO A 35 -1.94 -4.38 16.14
C PRO A 35 -2.08 -4.84 14.68
N HIS A 36 -3.25 -5.37 14.33
CA HIS A 36 -3.60 -5.72 12.96
C HIS A 36 -4.62 -4.71 12.42
N GLY A 37 -4.44 -4.30 11.16
CA GLY A 37 -5.37 -3.40 10.49
C GLY A 37 -5.57 -3.80 9.03
N ALA A 38 -6.75 -3.48 8.49
CA ALA A 38 -7.03 -3.56 7.07
C ALA A 38 -7.99 -2.45 6.67
N GLY A 39 -7.75 -1.79 5.55
CA GLY A 39 -8.68 -0.81 5.01
C GLY A 39 -8.17 -0.13 3.76
N TRP A 40 -8.97 0.82 3.29
CA TRP A 40 -8.69 1.67 2.14
C TRP A 40 -7.37 2.41 2.33
N LEU A 41 -6.62 2.61 1.25
CA LEU A 41 -5.29 3.22 1.33
C LEU A 41 -5.35 4.71 1.70
N ASN A 42 -6.39 5.40 1.25
CA ASN A 42 -6.67 6.80 1.56
C ASN A 42 -7.57 7.01 2.79
N ARG A 43 -7.80 5.97 3.61
CA ARG A 43 -8.62 6.10 4.84
C ARG A 43 -7.94 5.44 6.04
N ILE A 44 -8.43 5.77 7.22
CA ILE A 44 -8.09 5.04 8.45
C ILE A 44 -8.56 3.59 8.28
N GLY A 45 -7.61 2.66 8.39
CA GLY A 45 -7.89 1.23 8.34
C GLY A 45 -8.78 0.79 9.50
N ARG A 46 -9.56 -0.27 9.28
CA ARG A 46 -10.27 -0.94 10.36
C ARG A 46 -9.28 -1.69 11.24
N GLU A 47 -9.29 -1.39 12.54
CA GLU A 47 -8.55 -2.18 13.52
C GLU A 47 -9.16 -3.59 13.63
N LEU A 48 -8.31 -4.61 13.52
CA LEU A 48 -8.68 -6.03 13.62
C LEU A 48 -8.26 -6.64 14.96
N GLY A 49 -7.77 -5.82 15.89
CA GLY A 49 -7.28 -6.18 17.21
C GLY A 49 -5.79 -6.53 17.25
N VAL A 50 -5.30 -6.81 18.46
CA VAL A 50 -3.91 -7.18 18.75
C VAL A 50 -3.80 -8.70 18.86
N ARG A 51 -2.94 -9.32 18.05
CA ARG A 51 -2.71 -10.78 18.04
C ARG A 51 -1.33 -11.11 17.47
N PRO A 52 -0.82 -12.34 17.66
CA PRO A 52 0.39 -12.78 16.99
C PRO A 52 0.27 -12.65 15.46
N PRO A 53 1.34 -12.25 14.75
CA PRO A 53 1.35 -12.17 13.30
C PRO A 53 1.13 -13.55 12.66
N PHE A 54 0.81 -13.57 11.36
CA PHE A 54 0.71 -14.79 10.53
C PHE A 54 -0.42 -15.77 10.90
N ARG A 55 -1.29 -15.44 11.86
CA ARG A 55 -2.46 -16.27 12.23
C ARG A 55 -3.75 -15.93 11.50
N GLN A 56 -3.74 -14.90 10.65
CA GLN A 56 -4.92 -14.46 9.93
C GLN A 56 -5.38 -15.53 8.93
N LYS A 57 -6.67 -15.91 9.03
CA LYS A 57 -7.32 -16.82 8.10
C LYS A 57 -8.50 -16.17 7.40
N VAL A 58 -8.82 -16.65 6.19
CA VAL A 58 -10.02 -16.32 5.42
C VAL A 58 -10.81 -17.60 5.16
N ARG A 59 -12.13 -17.49 4.92
CA ARG A 59 -13.04 -18.65 4.81
C ARG A 59 -13.72 -18.70 3.45
N ASP A 60 -12.93 -18.38 2.43
CA ASP A 60 -13.39 -18.12 1.06
C ASP A 60 -12.85 -19.18 0.07
N VAL A 61 -12.11 -20.19 0.57
CA VAL A 61 -11.34 -21.15 -0.25
C VAL A 61 -11.70 -22.60 0.11
N CYS A 62 -12.01 -23.44 -0.88
CA CYS A 62 -12.30 -24.86 -0.65
C CYS A 62 -11.04 -25.68 -0.30
N GLY A 63 -11.25 -26.89 0.23
CA GLY A 63 -10.16 -27.80 0.61
C GLY A 63 -9.22 -28.16 -0.56
N ASP A 64 -9.76 -28.39 -1.76
CA ASP A 64 -8.96 -28.77 -2.93
C ASP A 64 -8.00 -27.66 -3.40
N CYS A 65 -8.44 -26.40 -3.33
CA CYS A 65 -7.56 -25.27 -3.64
C CYS A 65 -6.52 -25.07 -2.54
N ASN A 66 -6.96 -25.01 -1.29
CA ASN A 66 -6.12 -24.78 -0.12
C ASN A 66 -5.01 -25.84 0.01
N HIS A 67 -5.39 -27.11 0.04
CA HIS A 67 -4.47 -28.23 0.22
C HIS A 67 -3.81 -28.71 -1.08
N GLY A 68 -4.27 -28.21 -2.24
CA GLY A 68 -3.71 -28.54 -3.55
C GLY A 68 -2.65 -27.54 -3.99
N TRP A 69 -2.97 -26.75 -5.01
CA TRP A 69 -2.00 -25.87 -5.67
C TRP A 69 -1.48 -24.75 -4.77
N MET A 70 -2.31 -24.21 -3.87
CA MET A 70 -1.90 -23.16 -2.94
C MET A 70 -0.84 -23.70 -1.97
N SER A 71 -1.05 -24.90 -1.43
CA SER A 71 -0.05 -25.57 -0.60
C SER A 71 1.26 -25.86 -1.36
N ARG A 72 1.21 -26.16 -2.67
CA ARG A 72 2.44 -26.34 -3.47
C ARG A 72 3.25 -25.05 -3.56
N LEU A 73 2.59 -23.90 -3.72
CA LEU A 73 3.25 -22.59 -3.68
C LEU A 73 3.87 -22.31 -2.31
N GLU A 74 3.15 -22.62 -1.22
CA GLU A 74 3.65 -22.45 0.16
C GLU A 74 4.91 -23.28 0.42
N VAL A 75 4.96 -24.53 -0.06
CA VAL A 75 6.14 -25.39 0.10
C VAL A 75 7.38 -24.80 -0.58
N VAL A 76 7.22 -24.27 -1.80
CA VAL A 76 8.35 -23.64 -2.51
C VAL A 76 8.75 -22.34 -1.83
N ALA A 77 7.78 -21.51 -1.45
CA ALA A 77 8.02 -20.25 -0.73
C ALA A 77 8.73 -20.48 0.60
N GLN A 78 8.29 -21.45 1.40
CA GLN A 78 8.96 -21.81 2.65
C GLN A 78 10.43 -22.19 2.41
N ARG A 79 10.71 -23.08 1.46
CA ARG A 79 12.07 -23.53 1.18
C ARG A 79 12.98 -22.38 0.74
N VAL A 80 12.50 -21.52 -0.14
CA VAL A 80 13.33 -20.52 -0.82
C VAL A 80 13.41 -19.21 -0.03
N LEU A 81 12.30 -18.76 0.56
CA LEU A 81 12.22 -17.43 1.19
C LEU A 81 12.66 -17.42 2.64
N THR A 82 12.62 -18.56 3.37
CA THR A 82 13.04 -18.61 4.78
C THR A 82 14.42 -17.99 5.03
N PRO A 83 15.51 -18.37 4.33
CA PRO A 83 16.81 -17.74 4.58
C PRO A 83 16.78 -16.21 4.31
N LEU A 84 16.09 -15.77 3.25
CA LEU A 84 16.00 -14.36 2.88
C LEU A 84 15.23 -13.53 3.92
N ILE A 85 14.10 -14.06 4.41
CA ILE A 85 13.29 -13.47 5.47
C ILE A 85 14.11 -13.28 6.76
N LEU A 86 14.94 -14.26 7.09
CA LEU A 86 15.84 -14.23 8.25
C LEU A 86 17.11 -13.40 8.02
N GLY A 87 17.27 -12.77 6.86
CA GLY A 87 18.45 -11.96 6.53
C GLY A 87 19.71 -12.77 6.22
N GLN A 88 19.59 -14.07 5.99
CA GLN A 88 20.69 -14.94 5.61
C GLN A 88 20.95 -14.84 4.10
N SER A 89 22.20 -14.97 3.69
CA SER A 89 22.57 -15.03 2.28
C SER A 89 21.88 -16.20 1.58
N GLY A 90 21.45 -16.00 0.33
CA GLY A 90 20.70 -17.00 -0.39
C GLY A 90 20.61 -16.72 -1.89
N ARG A 91 19.88 -17.58 -2.59
CA ARG A 91 19.64 -17.44 -4.04
C ARG A 91 18.24 -17.93 -4.38
N ILE A 92 17.54 -17.18 -5.23
CA ILE A 92 16.29 -17.63 -5.86
C ILE A 92 16.64 -18.15 -7.25
N GLU A 93 16.64 -19.47 -7.39
CA GLU A 93 16.90 -20.14 -8.66
C GLU A 93 15.84 -19.80 -9.70
N ALA A 94 16.24 -19.69 -10.98
CA ALA A 94 15.32 -19.38 -12.06
C ALA A 94 14.12 -20.35 -12.14
N THR A 95 14.31 -21.61 -11.74
CA THR A 95 13.25 -22.63 -11.66
C THR A 95 12.22 -22.37 -10.57
N ASP A 96 12.58 -21.62 -9.52
CA ASP A 96 11.70 -21.30 -8.40
C ASP A 96 11.01 -19.95 -8.56
N GLN A 97 11.54 -19.06 -9.42
CA GLN A 97 11.05 -17.68 -9.57
C GLN A 97 9.57 -17.59 -9.95
N GLY A 98 9.10 -18.48 -10.82
CA GLY A 98 7.67 -18.58 -11.17
C GLY A 98 6.80 -18.87 -9.95
N ALA A 99 7.18 -19.86 -9.16
CA ALA A 99 6.44 -20.27 -7.95
C ALA A 99 6.49 -19.18 -6.87
N ILE A 100 7.62 -18.49 -6.69
CA ILE A 100 7.70 -17.37 -5.75
C ILE A 100 6.82 -16.21 -6.21
N ALA A 101 6.87 -15.82 -7.48
CA ALA A 101 6.00 -14.77 -8.00
C ALA A 101 4.51 -15.15 -7.94
N GLY A 102 4.17 -16.41 -8.24
CA GLY A 102 2.82 -16.95 -8.06
C GLY A 102 2.37 -16.95 -6.59
N TRP A 103 3.27 -17.25 -5.66
CA TRP A 103 3.01 -17.17 -4.23
C TRP A 103 2.74 -15.72 -3.78
N VAL A 104 3.49 -14.73 -4.29
CA VAL A 104 3.21 -13.31 -4.02
C VAL A 104 1.80 -12.93 -4.47
N GLN A 105 1.43 -13.31 -5.70
CA GLN A 105 0.10 -12.98 -6.23
C GLN A 105 -1.02 -13.70 -5.50
N LYS A 106 -0.85 -14.98 -5.18
CA LYS A 106 -1.79 -15.75 -4.34
C LYS A 106 -1.99 -15.06 -3.00
N THR A 107 -0.90 -14.68 -2.34
CA THR A 107 -0.91 -14.07 -1.00
C THR A 107 -1.60 -12.70 -1.02
N ALA A 108 -1.31 -11.87 -2.03
CA ALA A 108 -1.99 -10.59 -2.22
C ALA A 108 -3.51 -10.77 -2.43
N LEU A 109 -3.92 -11.70 -3.32
CA LEU A 109 -5.34 -12.02 -3.54
C LEU A 109 -6.01 -12.51 -2.25
N THR A 110 -5.34 -13.40 -1.51
CA THR A 110 -5.88 -13.95 -0.24
C THR A 110 -6.00 -12.85 0.84
N ALA A 111 -5.07 -11.90 0.89
CA ALA A 111 -5.12 -10.78 1.81
C ALA A 111 -6.32 -9.86 1.54
N MET A 112 -6.70 -9.66 0.27
CA MET A 112 -7.89 -8.88 -0.08
C MET A 112 -9.20 -9.51 0.44
N LEU A 113 -9.20 -10.80 0.77
CA LEU A 113 -10.36 -11.50 1.32
C LEU A 113 -10.58 -11.25 2.83
N VAL A 114 -9.63 -10.58 3.51
CA VAL A 114 -9.81 -10.10 4.89
C VAL A 114 -10.89 -9.01 4.97
N SER A 115 -11.08 -8.28 3.87
CA SER A 115 -12.15 -7.29 3.69
C SER A 115 -13.50 -7.99 3.53
N SER A 116 -14.58 -7.36 4.01
CA SER A 116 -15.91 -7.95 3.84
C SER A 116 -16.32 -7.99 2.36
N GLU A 117 -17.20 -8.91 1.98
CA GLU A 117 -17.76 -8.95 0.61
C GLU A 117 -18.37 -7.60 0.20
N ALA A 118 -19.03 -6.91 1.14
CA ALA A 118 -19.59 -5.57 0.92
C ALA A 118 -18.51 -4.52 0.65
N ASP A 119 -17.38 -4.55 1.36
CA ASP A 119 -16.26 -3.64 1.09
C ASP A 119 -15.63 -3.92 -0.28
N ARG A 120 -15.43 -5.20 -0.61
CA ARG A 120 -14.89 -5.61 -1.91
C ARG A 120 -15.82 -5.17 -3.05
N GLY A 121 -17.13 -5.33 -2.88
CA GLY A 121 -18.14 -4.88 -3.84
C GLY A 121 -18.21 -3.36 -4.03
N ARG A 122 -17.71 -2.58 -3.06
CA ARG A 122 -17.59 -1.12 -3.17
C ARG A 122 -16.27 -0.63 -3.79
N GLY A 123 -15.37 -1.53 -4.17
CA GLY A 123 -14.09 -1.18 -4.77
C GLY A 123 -12.86 -1.47 -3.90
N TYR A 124 -13.02 -1.95 -2.66
CA TYR A 124 -11.91 -2.40 -1.83
C TYR A 124 -11.56 -3.88 -2.07
N GLY A 125 -11.47 -4.25 -3.35
CA GLY A 125 -11.27 -5.62 -3.81
C GLY A 125 -10.56 -5.66 -5.17
N LEU A 126 -10.11 -6.85 -5.55
CA LEU A 126 -9.63 -7.13 -6.91
C LEU A 126 -10.73 -7.82 -7.73
N PRO A 127 -10.73 -7.69 -9.07
CA PRO A 127 -11.71 -8.37 -9.92
C PRO A 127 -11.76 -9.87 -9.66
N ALA A 128 -12.96 -10.45 -9.64
CA ALA A 128 -13.14 -11.89 -9.43
C ALA A 128 -12.37 -12.73 -10.48
N SER A 129 -12.18 -12.21 -11.69
CA SER A 129 -11.41 -12.87 -12.74
C SER A 129 -9.97 -13.16 -12.35
N GLU A 130 -9.32 -12.29 -11.55
CA GLU A 130 -7.93 -12.50 -11.13
C GLU A 130 -7.77 -13.79 -10.30
N TYR A 131 -8.78 -14.16 -9.51
CA TYR A 131 -8.77 -15.40 -8.74
C TYR A 131 -8.97 -16.63 -9.65
N HIS A 132 -9.95 -16.58 -10.54
CA HIS A 132 -10.27 -17.69 -11.44
C HIS A 132 -9.15 -17.92 -12.47
N GLU A 133 -8.54 -16.85 -12.98
CA GLU A 133 -7.41 -16.91 -13.89
C GLU A 133 -6.17 -17.51 -13.20
N LEU A 134 -5.91 -17.15 -11.93
CA LEU A 134 -4.76 -17.72 -11.21
C LEU A 134 -4.98 -19.22 -10.96
N TYR A 135 -6.21 -19.62 -10.65
CA TYR A 135 -6.59 -21.03 -10.56
C TYR A 135 -6.47 -21.78 -11.89
N ALA A 136 -6.74 -21.12 -13.03
CA ALA A 136 -6.55 -21.72 -14.35
C ALA A 136 -5.08 -22.08 -14.61
N LEU A 137 -4.13 -21.34 -14.02
CA LEU A 137 -2.68 -21.57 -14.12
C LEU A 137 -2.09 -22.42 -12.98
N ARG A 138 -2.93 -23.01 -12.12
CA ARG A 138 -2.52 -23.71 -10.89
C ARG A 138 -1.48 -24.82 -11.04
N ASP A 139 -1.41 -25.44 -12.23
CA ASP A 139 -0.48 -26.53 -12.51
C ASP A 139 0.88 -26.02 -13.03
N GLU A 140 0.93 -24.76 -13.46
CA GLU A 140 2.15 -24.09 -13.92
C GLU A 140 2.91 -23.41 -12.78
N LEU A 141 2.24 -23.17 -11.64
CA LEU A 141 2.81 -22.53 -10.45
C LEU A 141 3.55 -21.22 -10.79
N ARG A 142 2.91 -20.35 -11.57
CA ARG A 142 3.44 -19.06 -12.01
C ARG A 142 2.41 -17.94 -11.80
N PRO A 143 2.83 -16.66 -11.75
CA PRO A 143 1.87 -15.57 -11.63
C PRO A 143 1.03 -15.44 -12.91
N LEU A 144 -0.03 -14.63 -12.84
CA LEU A 144 -0.79 -14.23 -14.02
C LEU A 144 0.11 -13.56 -15.07
N PRO A 145 -0.24 -13.63 -16.37
CA PRO A 145 0.42 -12.90 -17.43
C PRO A 145 0.47 -11.39 -17.16
N ALA A 146 1.31 -10.66 -17.90
CA ALA A 146 1.50 -9.22 -17.71
C ALA A 146 1.80 -8.83 -16.25
N SER A 147 2.60 -9.66 -15.57
CA SER A 147 3.08 -9.40 -14.22
C SER A 147 4.61 -9.34 -14.20
N GLN A 148 5.15 -8.46 -13.36
CA GLN A 148 6.58 -8.34 -13.09
C GLN A 148 6.79 -8.27 -11.59
N PHE A 149 7.85 -8.89 -11.08
CA PHE A 149 8.15 -8.95 -9.65
C PHE A 149 9.62 -8.69 -9.39
N TRP A 150 9.91 -8.16 -8.19
CA TRP A 150 11.23 -7.82 -7.68
C TRP A 150 11.36 -8.26 -6.23
N ALA A 151 12.60 -8.53 -5.81
CA ALA A 151 12.94 -8.88 -4.44
C ALA A 151 14.05 -7.95 -3.94
N GLY A 152 13.90 -7.41 -2.74
CA GLY A 152 14.83 -6.46 -2.13
C GLY A 152 14.94 -6.63 -0.64
N ARG A 153 16.03 -6.12 -0.05
CA ARG A 153 16.24 -6.11 1.39
C ARG A 153 15.46 -4.99 2.04
N TYR A 154 14.82 -5.26 3.17
CA TYR A 154 14.23 -4.26 4.04
C TYR A 154 15.04 -4.17 5.33
N GLU A 155 15.32 -2.93 5.75
CA GLU A 155 16.05 -2.60 6.96
C GLU A 155 15.24 -1.56 7.74
N GLY A 156 14.43 -2.05 8.68
CA GLY A 156 13.55 -1.22 9.48
C GLY A 156 12.86 -2.03 10.56
N VAL A 157 11.88 -1.42 11.22
CA VAL A 157 11.23 -1.99 12.41
C VAL A 157 9.97 -2.81 12.10
N ARG A 158 9.45 -2.76 10.87
CA ARG A 158 8.26 -3.51 10.49
C ARG A 158 8.59 -4.99 10.32
N GLY A 159 7.97 -5.84 11.13
CA GLY A 159 8.13 -7.30 11.00
C GLY A 159 7.41 -7.89 9.77
N TRP A 160 6.30 -7.28 9.35
CA TRP A 160 5.54 -7.73 8.19
C TRP A 160 4.59 -6.65 7.64
N SER A 161 4.17 -6.79 6.39
CA SER A 161 3.09 -5.99 5.78
C SER A 161 2.63 -6.65 4.48
N ILE A 162 1.34 -6.52 4.15
CA ILE A 162 0.82 -6.81 2.80
C ILE A 162 0.06 -5.58 2.33
N ARG A 163 0.38 -5.09 1.12
CA ARG A 163 -0.33 -3.98 0.49
C ARG A 163 -0.66 -4.31 -0.95
N VAL A 164 -1.85 -3.89 -1.36
CA VAL A 164 -2.31 -3.95 -2.75
C VAL A 164 -2.71 -2.54 -3.13
N THR A 165 -2.02 -1.97 -4.12
CA THR A 165 -2.19 -0.57 -4.51
C THR A 165 -2.67 -0.50 -5.95
N PRO A 166 -3.87 0.04 -6.24
CA PRO A 166 -4.30 0.23 -7.63
C PRO A 166 -3.38 1.24 -8.32
N LEU A 167 -3.06 0.96 -9.58
CA LEU A 167 -2.17 1.76 -10.41
C LEU A 167 -2.88 2.17 -11.69
N ALA A 168 -2.67 3.42 -12.08
CA ALA A 168 -3.06 3.94 -13.38
C ALA A 168 -1.88 3.88 -14.35
N VAL A 169 -2.18 3.56 -15.61
CA VAL A 169 -1.26 3.78 -16.73
C VAL A 169 -1.62 5.14 -17.32
N SER A 170 -0.82 6.16 -17.01
CA SER A 170 -1.04 7.52 -17.49
C SER A 170 -0.15 7.81 -18.71
N VAL A 171 -0.64 8.70 -19.57
CA VAL A 171 0.08 9.18 -20.75
C VAL A 171 0.26 10.68 -20.59
N ASP A 172 1.46 11.19 -20.86
CA ASP A 172 1.77 12.61 -20.71
C ASP A 172 0.74 13.48 -21.46
N GLY A 173 0.14 14.44 -20.76
CA GLY A 173 -0.85 15.36 -21.32
C GLY A 173 -2.27 14.82 -21.42
N LEU A 174 -2.52 13.57 -21.02
CA LEU A 174 -3.88 13.01 -20.90
C LEU A 174 -4.33 12.97 -19.43
N PRO A 175 -5.64 13.12 -19.16
CA PRO A 175 -6.17 13.00 -17.81
C PRO A 175 -5.98 11.59 -17.24
N GLU A 176 -5.93 11.47 -15.91
CA GLU A 176 -5.87 10.17 -15.25
C GLU A 176 -7.11 9.33 -15.59
N PRO A 177 -6.97 8.02 -15.89
CA PRO A 177 -8.11 7.16 -16.15
C PRO A 177 -9.07 7.01 -14.95
N ASP A 178 -10.37 6.93 -15.23
CA ASP A 178 -11.44 6.75 -14.22
C ASP A 178 -11.42 5.37 -13.51
N ARG A 179 -10.53 4.46 -13.93
CA ARG A 179 -10.36 3.13 -13.34
C ARG A 179 -8.88 2.76 -13.38
N PRO A 180 -8.37 1.94 -12.45
CA PRO A 180 -6.99 1.46 -12.53
C PRO A 180 -6.84 0.38 -13.61
N GLN A 181 -5.67 0.37 -14.27
CA GLN A 181 -5.29 -0.63 -15.30
C GLN A 181 -4.33 -1.69 -14.75
N ALA A 182 -3.81 -1.46 -13.55
CA ALA A 182 -2.85 -2.33 -12.91
C ALA A 182 -3.00 -2.26 -11.39
N TYR A 183 -2.29 -3.12 -10.68
CA TYR A 183 -2.11 -2.98 -9.24
C TYR A 183 -0.71 -3.45 -8.82
N ALA A 184 -0.18 -2.80 -7.79
CA ALA A 184 1.01 -3.19 -7.07
C ALA A 184 0.67 -4.23 -6.01
N MET A 185 1.61 -5.13 -5.74
CA MET A 185 1.55 -6.09 -4.64
C MET A 185 2.84 -5.96 -3.85
N THR A 186 2.75 -5.57 -2.57
CA THR A 186 3.89 -5.48 -1.68
C THR A 186 3.72 -6.51 -0.57
N ILE A 187 4.73 -7.36 -0.38
CA ILE A 187 4.81 -8.26 0.78
C ILE A 187 6.13 -7.99 1.48
N LEU A 188 6.06 -7.62 2.75
CA LEU A 188 7.19 -7.49 3.65
C LEU A 188 7.13 -8.62 4.69
N LEU A 189 8.24 -9.32 4.89
CA LEU A 189 8.41 -10.36 5.89
C LEU A 189 9.87 -10.34 6.40
N GLY A 190 10.08 -9.96 7.66
CA GLY A 190 11.41 -9.83 8.24
C GLY A 190 12.28 -8.87 7.41
N GLN A 191 13.42 -9.36 6.92
CA GLN A 191 14.32 -8.57 6.06
C GLN A 191 14.01 -8.67 4.56
N LEU A 192 12.97 -9.41 4.16
CA LEU A 192 12.58 -9.59 2.76
C LEU A 192 11.40 -8.68 2.39
N VAL A 193 11.60 -7.83 1.37
CA VAL A 193 10.50 -7.17 0.66
C VAL A 193 10.37 -7.72 -0.76
N LEU A 194 9.14 -8.04 -1.13
CA LEU A 194 8.73 -8.47 -2.47
C LEU A 194 7.77 -7.43 -3.02
N GLN A 195 8.04 -6.99 -4.25
CA GLN A 195 7.19 -6.03 -4.96
C GLN A 195 6.77 -6.63 -6.29
N GLY A 196 5.49 -6.51 -6.61
CA GLY A 196 4.93 -6.96 -7.87
C GLY A 196 4.09 -5.86 -8.52
N VAL A 197 3.99 -5.91 -9.84
CA VAL A 197 2.98 -5.18 -10.62
C VAL A 197 2.27 -6.17 -11.53
N ARG A 198 0.94 -6.05 -11.60
CA ARG A 198 0.08 -6.84 -12.49
C ARG A 198 -0.81 -5.89 -13.29
N PHE A 199 -0.80 -6.00 -14.61
CA PHE A 199 -1.63 -5.19 -15.51
C PHE A 199 -2.92 -5.92 -15.86
N THR A 200 -4.06 -5.50 -15.30
CA THR A 200 -5.39 -6.08 -15.56
C THR A 200 -5.91 -5.74 -16.95
N THR A 201 -5.29 -4.79 -17.65
CA THR A 201 -5.57 -4.47 -19.07
C THR A 201 -4.35 -4.81 -19.92
N PRO A 202 -4.28 -6.02 -20.54
CA PRO A 202 -3.08 -6.49 -21.24
C PRO A 202 -2.60 -5.60 -22.38
N SER A 203 -3.51 -4.88 -23.05
CA SER A 203 -3.15 -3.94 -24.12
C SER A 203 -2.43 -2.68 -23.64
N LEU A 204 -2.44 -2.42 -22.33
CA LEU A 204 -1.78 -1.29 -21.67
C LEU A 204 -0.58 -1.73 -20.81
N GLN A 205 -0.17 -2.99 -20.94
CA GLN A 205 1.01 -3.48 -20.23
C GLN A 205 2.26 -2.72 -20.69
N VAL A 206 3.08 -2.30 -19.73
CA VAL A 206 4.41 -1.75 -19.99
C VAL A 206 5.45 -2.51 -19.21
N ARG A 207 6.68 -2.54 -19.72
CA ARG A 207 7.81 -3.00 -18.91
C ARG A 207 8.11 -1.93 -17.87
N VAL A 208 8.25 -2.39 -16.63
CA VAL A 208 8.53 -1.53 -15.49
C VAL A 208 9.94 -1.84 -15.02
N SER A 209 10.66 -0.80 -14.64
CA SER A 209 11.98 -0.89 -14.02
C SER A 209 11.90 -0.39 -12.59
N MET A 210 12.78 -0.95 -11.74
CA MET A 210 12.88 -0.64 -10.32
C MET A 210 14.33 -0.81 -9.88
N ARG A 211 14.71 -0.12 -8.80
CA ARG A 211 16.03 -0.26 -8.16
C ARG A 211 16.16 -1.53 -7.30
N LEU A 212 15.47 -2.60 -7.67
CA LEU A 212 15.55 -3.90 -7.05
C LEU A 212 15.87 -4.97 -8.11
N PRO A 213 16.57 -6.06 -7.74
CA PRO A 213 16.72 -7.24 -8.60
C PRO A 213 15.36 -7.76 -9.10
N GLN A 214 15.27 -8.00 -10.40
CA GLN A 214 14.06 -8.56 -11.01
C GLN A 214 13.96 -10.05 -10.66
N LEU A 215 12.84 -10.41 -10.03
CA LEU A 215 12.45 -11.78 -9.71
C LEU A 215 11.67 -12.42 -10.85
N TRP A 216 10.82 -11.66 -11.54
CA TRP A 216 10.00 -12.19 -12.63
C TRP A 216 9.68 -11.08 -13.66
N PRO A 217 9.67 -11.39 -14.96
CA PRO A 217 10.14 -12.63 -15.59
C PRO A 217 11.64 -12.91 -15.32
N PRO A 218 12.07 -14.18 -15.38
CA PRO A 218 13.43 -14.57 -14.99
C PRO A 218 14.44 -14.09 -16.03
N ALA A 219 15.39 -13.23 -15.62
CA ALA A 219 16.59 -12.93 -16.41
C ALA A 219 17.77 -13.84 -16.04
N GLY A 220 17.71 -14.46 -14.87
CA GLY A 220 18.76 -15.27 -14.26
C GLY A 220 18.44 -15.48 -12.78
N PRO A 221 19.25 -16.25 -12.02
CA PRO A 221 19.04 -16.41 -10.58
C PRO A 221 19.19 -15.07 -9.85
N VAL A 222 18.39 -14.85 -8.80
CA VAL A 222 18.49 -13.65 -7.96
C VAL A 222 19.36 -13.98 -6.75
N THR A 223 20.51 -13.32 -6.64
CA THR A 223 21.40 -13.43 -5.48
C THR A 223 20.95 -12.49 -4.36
N TRP A 224 21.03 -12.96 -3.12
CA TRP A 224 20.61 -12.23 -1.94
C TRP A 224 21.69 -12.19 -0.84
N PRO A 225 21.85 -11.06 -0.12
CA PRO A 225 21.22 -9.77 -0.39
C PRO A 225 21.85 -9.08 -1.61
N SER A 226 21.09 -8.22 -2.28
CA SER A 226 21.60 -7.37 -3.35
C SER A 226 20.81 -6.06 -3.46
N GLY A 227 21.43 -5.04 -4.03
CA GLY A 227 20.86 -3.69 -4.10
C GLY A 227 20.99 -2.90 -2.79
N GLN A 228 20.45 -1.68 -2.78
CA GLN A 228 20.32 -0.88 -1.56
C GLN A 228 19.10 -1.37 -0.74
N PRO A 229 19.20 -1.42 0.60
CA PRO A 229 18.06 -1.77 1.43
C PRO A 229 16.97 -0.70 1.34
N LEU A 230 15.73 -1.13 1.50
CA LEU A 230 14.56 -0.28 1.71
C LEU A 230 14.43 0.02 3.21
N GLU A 231 14.43 1.30 3.57
CA GLU A 231 14.26 1.75 4.96
C GLU A 231 12.78 2.02 5.29
N ASP A 232 12.49 2.27 6.59
CA ASP A 232 11.10 2.41 7.05
C ASP A 232 10.37 3.64 6.50
N ASP A 233 11.09 4.75 6.35
CA ASP A 233 10.58 6.02 5.83
C ASP A 233 10.16 5.91 4.35
N ALA A 234 10.91 5.12 3.57
CA ALA A 234 10.64 4.86 2.16
C ALA A 234 9.58 3.77 1.92
N PHE A 235 9.20 3.00 2.95
CA PHE A 235 8.33 1.83 2.79
C PHE A 235 6.94 2.16 2.22
N LEU A 236 6.31 3.25 2.70
CA LEU A 236 4.96 3.61 2.24
C LEU A 236 4.96 4.06 0.78
N ASP A 237 5.94 4.87 0.38
CA ASP A 237 6.11 5.31 -1.01
C ASP A 237 6.43 4.13 -1.93
N PHE A 238 7.29 3.21 -1.47
CA PHE A 238 7.60 1.97 -2.16
C PHE A 238 6.35 1.12 -2.38
N ALA A 239 5.56 0.88 -1.32
CA ALA A 239 4.35 0.08 -1.39
C ALA A 239 3.22 0.77 -2.16
N GLY A 240 3.20 2.10 -2.17
CA GLY A 240 2.35 2.92 -3.02
C GLY A 240 2.67 2.78 -4.52
N GLY A 241 3.83 2.20 -4.88
CA GLY A 241 4.25 2.05 -6.26
C GLY A 241 4.98 3.27 -6.82
N LYS A 242 5.34 4.26 -5.99
CA LYS A 242 6.11 5.45 -6.43
C LYS A 242 7.51 5.11 -6.95
N GLY A 243 8.00 3.89 -6.72
CA GLY A 243 9.27 3.39 -7.26
C GLY A 243 9.19 2.81 -8.67
N PHE A 244 7.98 2.61 -9.23
CA PHE A 244 7.83 2.07 -10.57
C PHE A 244 8.21 3.10 -11.64
N ARG A 245 9.02 2.69 -12.62
CA ARG A 245 9.38 3.52 -13.76
C ARG A 245 9.09 2.75 -15.04
N SER A 246 8.17 3.26 -15.86
CA SER A 246 7.98 2.75 -17.22
C SER A 246 9.27 2.90 -18.02
N VAL A 247 9.57 1.92 -18.86
CA VAL A 247 10.67 2.05 -19.84
C VAL A 247 10.22 2.72 -21.14
N GLU A 248 8.91 2.88 -21.33
CA GLU A 248 8.33 3.52 -22.51
C GLU A 248 8.29 5.03 -22.30
N GLN A 249 8.64 5.80 -23.35
CA GLN A 249 8.57 7.25 -23.32
C GLN A 249 7.10 7.70 -23.22
N HIS A 250 6.84 8.75 -22.44
CA HIS A 250 5.52 9.36 -22.26
C HIS A 250 4.46 8.50 -21.57
N ILE A 251 4.79 7.30 -21.12
CA ILE A 251 3.88 6.46 -20.34
C ILE A 251 4.40 6.39 -18.92
N GLN A 252 3.55 6.63 -17.95
CA GLN A 252 3.87 6.49 -16.54
C GLN A 252 2.97 5.43 -15.89
N VAL A 253 3.49 4.79 -14.85
CA VAL A 253 2.73 3.88 -14.00
C VAL A 253 2.78 4.47 -12.61
N GLN A 254 1.63 4.93 -12.13
CA GLN A 254 1.52 5.71 -10.91
C GLN A 254 0.38 5.20 -10.03
N PRO A 255 0.40 5.48 -8.72
CA PRO A 255 -0.74 5.19 -7.84
C PRO A 255 -2.01 5.82 -8.40
N TRP A 256 -3.11 5.06 -8.44
CA TRP A 256 -4.38 5.58 -8.93
C TRP A 256 -5.01 6.50 -7.88
N GLN A 257 -4.98 7.81 -8.15
CA GLN A 257 -5.24 8.85 -7.14
C GLN A 257 -6.57 8.67 -6.40
N PRO A 258 -7.70 8.32 -7.04
CA PRO A 258 -8.99 8.14 -6.35
C PRO A 258 -8.99 7.12 -5.19
N ALA A 259 -8.04 6.18 -5.19
CA ALA A 259 -7.91 5.18 -4.13
C ALA A 259 -6.77 5.46 -3.15
N THR A 260 -5.79 6.28 -3.54
CA THR A 260 -4.56 6.51 -2.77
C THR A 260 -4.48 7.91 -2.17
N GLU A 261 -5.22 8.86 -2.72
CA GLU A 261 -5.33 10.23 -2.27
C GLU A 261 -6.75 10.50 -1.74
N LEU A 262 -6.87 11.51 -0.90
CA LEU A 262 -8.19 12.01 -0.49
C LEU A 262 -8.83 12.75 -1.67
N GLU A 263 -10.16 12.92 -1.61
CA GLU A 263 -10.82 13.80 -2.58
C GLU A 263 -10.17 15.20 -2.52
N PRO A 264 -10.02 15.89 -3.67
CA PRO A 264 -9.50 17.24 -3.68
C PRO A 264 -10.33 18.17 -2.82
N SER A 265 -9.65 19.05 -2.08
CA SER A 265 -10.30 20.09 -1.31
C SER A 265 -11.12 21.02 -2.20
N ARG A 266 -12.20 21.59 -1.66
CA ARG A 266 -13.11 22.48 -2.40
C ARG A 266 -13.18 23.84 -1.73
N ALA A 267 -13.11 24.91 -2.51
CA ALA A 267 -13.40 26.25 -2.00
C ALA A 267 -14.90 26.39 -1.73
N VAL A 268 -15.25 26.80 -0.51
CA VAL A 268 -16.64 27.01 -0.05
C VAL A 268 -16.67 28.33 0.73
N GLY A 269 -17.09 29.42 0.07
CA GLY A 269 -17.03 30.76 0.66
C GLY A 269 -15.59 31.24 0.83
N GLY A 270 -15.24 31.80 1.99
CA GLY A 270 -13.88 32.19 2.37
C GLY A 270 -13.00 31.02 2.84
N MET A 271 -13.57 29.81 2.88
CA MET A 271 -12.93 28.62 3.43
C MET A 271 -12.63 27.56 2.38
N VAL A 272 -11.79 26.61 2.76
CA VAL A 272 -11.48 25.40 2.00
C VAL A 272 -11.97 24.20 2.79
N GLU A 273 -12.87 23.44 2.18
CA GLU A 273 -13.35 22.14 2.66
C GLU A 273 -12.30 21.07 2.34
N LEU A 274 -11.68 20.51 3.37
CA LEU A 274 -10.67 19.47 3.30
C LEU A 274 -11.28 18.13 3.73
N PRO A 275 -11.41 17.15 2.81
CA PRO A 275 -11.78 15.79 3.16
C PRO A 275 -10.81 15.18 4.16
N THR A 276 -11.32 14.46 5.17
CA THR A 276 -10.49 13.85 6.21
C THR A 276 -10.26 12.37 5.97
N ILE A 277 -9.14 11.83 6.47
CA ILE A 277 -8.81 10.40 6.33
C ILE A 277 -9.79 9.47 7.08
N CYS A 278 -10.66 9.98 7.96
CA CYS A 278 -11.72 9.14 8.52
C CYS A 278 -12.75 8.70 7.46
N GLY A 279 -12.78 9.39 6.31
CA GLY A 279 -13.63 9.08 5.17
C GLY A 279 -15.11 9.37 5.36
N LYS A 280 -15.48 10.14 6.41
CA LYS A 280 -16.86 10.51 6.74
C LYS A 280 -17.09 12.01 6.95
N HIS A 281 -16.07 12.72 7.40
CA HIS A 281 -16.16 14.14 7.75
C HIS A 281 -15.19 14.96 6.91
N VAL A 282 -15.43 16.27 6.90
CA VAL A 282 -14.55 17.29 6.33
C VAL A 282 -14.10 18.21 7.45
N VAL A 283 -12.98 18.89 7.27
CA VAL A 283 -12.53 19.99 8.13
C VAL A 283 -12.33 21.21 7.26
N TYR A 284 -12.42 22.41 7.85
CA TYR A 284 -12.30 23.66 7.12
C TYR A 284 -11.04 24.42 7.53
N TYR A 285 -10.42 25.12 6.58
CA TYR A 285 -9.34 26.08 6.82
C TYR A 285 -9.47 27.29 5.88
N PRO A 286 -8.91 28.47 6.22
CA PRO A 286 -9.06 29.68 5.40
C PRO A 286 -8.46 29.55 3.99
N ALA A 287 -9.16 30.04 2.98
CA ALA A 287 -8.66 30.08 1.60
C ALA A 287 -7.42 30.96 1.44
N ALA A 288 -7.23 31.96 2.31
CA ALA A 288 -6.03 32.78 2.35
C ALA A 288 -4.73 31.95 2.45
N LEU A 289 -4.76 30.80 3.11
CA LEU A 289 -3.59 29.91 3.20
C LEU A 289 -3.24 29.24 1.86
N VAL A 290 -4.21 29.05 0.97
CA VAL A 290 -3.96 28.57 -0.39
C VAL A 290 -3.26 29.65 -1.20
N ASP A 291 -3.75 30.89 -1.11
CA ASP A 291 -3.11 32.03 -1.77
C ASP A 291 -1.67 32.20 -1.30
N GLU A 292 -1.42 32.11 0.01
CA GLU A 292 -0.07 32.16 0.58
C GLU A 292 0.85 31.05 0.04
N ALA A 293 0.34 29.81 -0.04
CA ALA A 293 1.08 28.67 -0.59
C ALA A 293 1.42 28.85 -2.07
N MET A 294 0.51 29.42 -2.88
CA MET A 294 0.79 29.79 -4.28
C MET A 294 1.91 30.83 -4.41
N HIS A 295 2.12 31.65 -3.37
CA HIS A 295 3.24 32.59 -3.27
C HIS A 295 4.47 32.02 -2.55
N GLY A 296 4.53 30.70 -2.35
CA GLY A 296 5.66 30.00 -1.74
C GLY A 296 5.79 30.20 -0.23
N ARG A 297 4.72 30.62 0.45
CA ARG A 297 4.66 30.74 1.91
C ARG A 297 3.82 29.60 2.46
N PHE A 298 4.47 28.72 3.23
CA PHE A 298 3.85 27.50 3.71
C PHE A 298 3.58 27.59 5.20
N TYR A 299 2.50 26.97 5.63
CA TYR A 299 1.97 26.99 6.98
C TYR A 299 1.62 25.57 7.43
N ALA A 300 1.62 25.38 8.75
CA ALA A 300 1.07 24.21 9.39
C ALA A 300 -0.02 24.60 10.38
N PHE A 301 -1.01 23.73 10.57
CA PHE A 301 -2.07 23.92 11.54
C PHE A 301 -2.63 22.58 12.02
N GLY A 302 -3.11 22.55 13.26
CA GLY A 302 -3.87 21.43 13.81
C GLY A 302 -5.37 21.64 13.57
N THR A 303 -6.09 20.59 13.20
CA THR A 303 -7.56 20.64 13.09
C THR A 303 -8.18 19.34 13.59
N ALA A 304 -9.32 19.44 14.28
CA ALA A 304 -10.02 18.29 14.86
C ALA A 304 -11.17 17.85 13.94
N CYS A 305 -11.32 16.54 13.80
CA CYS A 305 -12.46 15.93 13.14
C CYS A 305 -13.68 15.92 14.07
N GLU A 306 -14.88 15.68 13.52
CA GLU A 306 -16.07 15.37 14.34
C GLU A 306 -15.96 14.01 15.06
N CYS A 307 -15.04 13.14 14.62
CA CYS A 307 -14.66 11.93 15.34
C CYS A 307 -13.45 12.18 16.26
N PRO A 308 -13.03 11.22 17.12
CA PRO A 308 -11.90 11.39 18.03
C PRO A 308 -10.52 11.60 17.38
N MET A 309 -10.46 11.85 16.07
CA MET A 309 -9.24 12.10 15.32
C MET A 309 -9.01 13.61 15.18
N ALA A 310 -7.76 14.01 15.24
CA ALA A 310 -7.27 15.30 14.80
C ALA A 310 -6.20 15.09 13.73
N TYR A 311 -5.85 16.17 13.05
CA TYR A 311 -4.96 16.18 11.91
C TYR A 311 -3.95 17.32 12.03
N LEU A 312 -2.69 17.01 11.74
CA LEU A 312 -1.67 18.01 11.48
C LEU A 312 -1.58 18.22 9.97
N ILE A 313 -1.95 19.41 9.51
CA ILE A 313 -2.01 19.75 8.09
C ILE A 313 -0.88 20.72 7.75
N HIS A 314 -0.21 20.48 6.63
CA HIS A 314 0.81 21.37 6.07
C HIS A 314 0.36 21.85 4.69
N THR A 315 0.46 23.14 4.41
CA THR A 315 0.28 23.66 3.06
C THR A 315 1.55 23.47 2.23
N GLU A 316 1.39 23.13 0.96
CA GLU A 316 2.41 22.87 -0.05
C GLU A 316 2.01 23.54 -1.38
N PRO A 317 2.90 23.61 -2.39
CA PRO A 317 2.58 24.27 -3.66
C PRO A 317 1.36 23.71 -4.39
N ASP A 318 1.03 22.45 -4.13
CA ASP A 318 -0.05 21.69 -4.77
C ASP A 318 -1.28 21.50 -3.86
N GLY A 319 -1.29 22.05 -2.64
CA GLY A 319 -2.44 22.02 -1.74
C GLY A 319 -2.09 21.80 -0.27
N ALA A 320 -3.09 21.43 0.52
CA ALA A 320 -2.91 21.13 1.95
C ALA A 320 -2.86 19.61 2.16
N HIS A 321 -1.81 19.13 2.83
CA HIS A 321 -1.55 17.70 3.02
C HIS A 321 -1.55 17.34 4.50
N CYS A 322 -2.22 16.24 4.82
CA CYS A 322 -2.19 15.67 6.17
C CYS A 322 -0.83 15.00 6.44
N ARG A 323 -0.07 15.54 7.39
CA ARG A 323 1.24 14.99 7.82
C ARG A 323 1.12 13.97 8.93
N ALA A 324 0.16 14.14 9.83
CA ALA A 324 -0.11 13.21 10.90
C ALA A 324 -1.61 13.20 11.24
N ALA A 325 -2.10 12.06 11.70
CA ALA A 325 -3.47 11.89 12.16
C ALA A 325 -3.48 10.99 13.40
N ASP A 326 -3.97 11.51 14.51
CA ASP A 326 -4.03 10.82 15.80
C ASP A 326 -5.10 11.49 16.69
N THR A 327 -5.17 11.17 17.97
CA THR A 327 -5.91 11.91 18.98
C THR A 327 -5.55 13.40 19.00
N ALA A 328 -6.49 14.24 19.46
CA ALA A 328 -6.29 15.68 19.55
C ALA A 328 -5.07 16.04 20.41
N GLU A 329 -4.83 15.31 21.50
CA GLU A 329 -3.70 15.52 22.39
C GLU A 329 -2.36 15.26 21.69
N VAL A 330 -2.25 14.16 20.93
CA VAL A 330 -1.02 13.83 20.19
C VAL A 330 -0.75 14.87 19.10
N ILE A 331 -1.78 15.26 18.35
CA ILE A 331 -1.65 16.26 17.28
C ILE A 331 -1.28 17.64 17.84
N SER A 332 -1.88 18.07 18.95
CA SER A 332 -1.49 19.32 19.63
C SER A 332 -0.02 19.29 20.02
N GLY A 333 0.45 18.18 20.61
CA GLY A 333 1.86 18.03 20.99
C GLY A 333 2.82 17.97 19.79
N LEU A 334 2.39 17.46 18.63
CA LEU A 334 3.18 17.53 17.39
C LEU A 334 3.23 18.96 16.83
N TYR A 335 2.10 19.65 16.82
CA TYR A 335 1.98 21.03 16.35
C TYR A 335 2.82 22.00 17.19
N GLU A 336 2.79 21.87 18.52
CA GLU A 336 3.60 22.68 19.45
C GLU A 336 5.10 22.56 19.17
N LYS A 337 5.56 21.37 18.78
CA LYS A 337 6.98 21.09 18.46
C LYS A 337 7.42 21.63 17.09
N LEU A 338 6.50 21.99 16.21
CA LEU A 338 6.88 22.56 14.91
C LEU A 338 7.60 23.90 15.10
N PRO A 339 8.64 24.17 14.29
CA PRO A 339 9.33 25.44 14.29
C PRO A 339 8.44 26.56 13.74
N GLY A 340 8.72 27.79 14.15
CA GLY A 340 7.98 28.99 13.70
C GLY A 340 7.05 29.55 14.76
N GLU A 341 6.77 30.85 14.66
CA GLU A 341 5.79 31.55 15.50
C GLU A 341 4.37 31.26 14.99
N GLU A 342 3.41 31.27 15.92
CA GLU A 342 1.99 31.21 15.58
C GLU A 342 1.50 32.55 15.05
N TYR A 343 0.69 32.47 14.00
CA TYR A 343 0.03 33.58 13.33
C TYR A 343 -1.46 33.34 13.36
N GLU A 344 -2.21 34.40 13.67
CA GLU A 344 -3.66 34.44 13.59
C GLU A 344 -4.06 35.05 12.24
N ILE A 345 -4.92 34.34 11.51
CA ILE A 345 -5.62 34.85 10.33
C ILE A 345 -7.02 35.18 10.79
N GLU A 346 -7.39 36.45 10.73
CA GLU A 346 -8.77 36.90 10.96
C GLU A 346 -9.42 37.20 9.61
N ASP A 347 -10.53 36.55 9.33
CA ASP A 347 -11.39 36.82 8.18
C ASP A 347 -12.87 36.83 8.58
N ASP A 348 -13.76 36.95 7.59
CA ASP A 348 -15.21 36.97 7.81
C ASP A 348 -15.72 35.64 8.42
N ASP A 349 -14.94 34.56 8.36
CA ASP A 349 -15.24 33.22 8.88
C ASP A 349 -14.63 32.97 10.28
N GLY A 350 -13.81 33.90 10.80
CA GLY A 350 -13.32 33.93 12.18
C GLY A 350 -11.80 34.00 12.32
N SER A 351 -11.30 33.66 13.51
CA SER A 351 -9.86 33.58 13.80
C SER A 351 -9.32 32.17 13.57
N PHE A 352 -8.22 32.06 12.84
CA PHE A 352 -7.55 30.80 12.54
C PHE A 352 -6.06 30.84 12.88
N TRP A 353 -5.60 29.90 13.69
CA TRP A 353 -4.21 29.83 14.16
C TRP A 353 -3.38 28.87 13.32
N CYS A 354 -2.22 29.33 12.85
CA CYS A 354 -1.29 28.53 12.06
C CYS A 354 0.17 28.93 12.32
N LYS A 355 1.11 28.02 12.11
CA LYS A 355 2.55 28.29 12.20
C LYS A 355 3.13 28.40 10.81
N ARG A 356 3.97 29.42 10.56
CA ARG A 356 4.69 29.52 9.29
C ARG A 356 5.83 28.51 9.27
N LEU A 357 5.84 27.66 8.26
CA LEU A 357 6.90 26.69 8.03
C LEU A 357 8.12 27.36 7.40
N PRO A 358 9.35 26.94 7.77
CA PRO A 358 10.55 27.35 7.05
C PRO A 358 10.45 26.88 5.59
N SER A 359 11.02 27.65 4.66
CA SER A 359 10.94 27.33 3.23
C SER A 359 11.49 25.91 2.96
N PRO A 360 10.86 25.10 2.08
CA PRO A 360 11.36 23.78 1.70
C PRO A 360 12.82 23.79 1.20
N PHE A 361 13.30 24.95 0.74
CA PHE A 361 14.68 25.17 0.31
C PHE A 361 15.69 25.33 1.47
N GLN A 362 15.25 25.63 2.68
CA GLN A 362 16.11 25.74 3.87
C GLN A 362 16.30 24.41 4.60
N GLN A 363 15.34 23.48 4.53
CA GLN A 363 15.45 22.16 5.19
C GLN A 363 16.49 21.21 4.57
N LYS A 364 17.01 21.52 3.36
CA LYS A 364 18.13 20.78 2.74
C LYS A 364 19.52 21.31 3.14
N MET A 365 19.60 22.31 4.02
CA MET A 365 20.86 22.98 4.40
C MET A 365 21.04 23.12 5.92
N GLU A 366 20.59 22.15 6.71
CA GLU A 366 21.14 21.91 8.04
C GLU A 366 21.85 20.56 8.06
N PRO A 367 23.10 20.49 8.58
CA PRO A 367 23.99 19.34 8.46
C PRO A 367 23.58 18.11 9.29
#